data_AF-A0A7Y5USB2-F1
#
_entry.id   AF-A0A7Y5USB2-F1
#
_cell.length_a   1.000
_cell.length_b   1.000
_cell.length_c   1.000
_cell.angle_alpha   90.00
_cell.angle_beta   90.00
_cell.angle_gamma   90.00
#
_symmetry.space_group_name_H-M   'P 1'
#
loop_
_entity.id
_entity.type
_entity.pdbx_description
1 polymer ?
#
loop_
_entity_poly.entity_id
_entity_poly.type
_entity_poly.pdbx_seq_one_letter_code
_entity_poly.pdbx_strand_id
1 'polypeptide(L)'
;MDGARRSQSSLPPNLRRWAAEIERDARSRGLDFFALDFRWLDAADVNGLAAYGGFPVRAPSWRFGMEYERLSKTHAWGLSRIYELVINTDPVVAYLVRSNSESEQKLVMAHVCGHADFFRHNAWFASTDRGMLDTLAQHAVRVRREIERHGIERVERFLDLCLSLDTLVDPYDELRRSLRKSAAGGAITAPTYDVLGFLAENAPLEDWERELIAQVRAEARYFLPQRLTRIMNEGWASFWHSRILTGGVLDSSEIVDFADCHSGATQQAPGRLNPYKLGIELWRHAEARGEDLFKLRRAHNDASFVDLLLDDEFVAHHALFVHQKNARTGKQEIADRSAAKVRERLLTQLAWGGLPRIELSGVGDGRALELVHRHDGRDLDLQKASDTLQRVATLWKRPVRLATRLEGVAKRLVWSEGTFESVDVTESAPDPA
;
A
#
# COMPACT_ATOMS: atom_id res chain seq x y z
N MET A 1 17.00 14.66 20.94
CA MET A 1 15.93 15.04 21.90
C MET A 1 15.36 16.45 21.68
N ASP A 2 16.02 17.35 20.93
CA ASP A 2 15.56 18.74 20.75
C ASP A 2 14.61 18.99 19.56
N GLY A 3 14.54 18.07 18.59
CA GLY A 3 13.66 18.20 17.41
C GLY A 3 12.17 17.92 17.70
N ALA A 4 11.88 16.91 18.52
CA ALA A 4 10.51 16.51 18.87
C ALA A 4 9.75 17.57 19.71
N ARG A 5 10.45 18.45 20.42
CA ARG A 5 9.83 19.54 21.19
C ARG A 5 9.34 20.71 20.32
N ARG A 6 9.83 20.86 19.09
CA ARG A 6 9.50 22.01 18.23
C ARG A 6 8.18 21.89 17.47
N SER A 7 7.58 20.70 17.33
CA SER A 7 6.35 20.55 16.53
C SER A 7 5.05 20.57 17.36
N GLN A 8 5.11 20.14 18.63
CA GLN A 8 4.01 20.31 19.59
C GLN A 8 3.69 21.78 19.89
N SER A 9 4.48 22.76 19.43
CA SER A 9 4.16 24.18 19.62
C SER A 9 3.08 24.71 18.67
N SER A 10 2.71 23.96 17.63
CA SER A 10 1.76 24.40 16.60
C SER A 10 0.30 24.02 16.89
N LEU A 11 0.07 23.10 17.82
CA LEU A 11 -1.26 22.62 18.17
C LEU A 11 -1.93 23.55 19.19
N PRO A 12 -3.25 23.81 19.04
CA PRO A 12 -4.06 24.42 20.08
C PRO A 12 -3.92 23.73 21.45
N PRO A 13 -4.03 24.46 22.58
CA PRO A 13 -3.84 23.91 23.92
C PRO A 13 -4.71 22.68 24.24
N ASN A 14 -5.96 22.66 23.79
CA ASN A 14 -6.89 21.54 23.95
C ASN A 14 -6.39 20.28 23.21
N LEU A 15 -6.00 20.42 21.94
CA LEU A 15 -5.49 19.30 21.13
C LEU A 15 -4.22 18.70 21.75
N ARG A 16 -3.31 19.54 22.27
CA ARG A 16 -2.09 19.06 22.96
C ARG A 16 -2.42 18.26 24.21
N ARG A 17 -3.39 18.73 24.98
CA ARG A 17 -3.85 18.02 26.17
C ARG A 17 -4.40 16.64 25.80
N TRP A 18 -5.29 16.57 24.81
CA TRP A 18 -5.88 15.30 24.37
C TRP A 18 -4.83 14.35 23.80
N ALA A 19 -3.91 14.84 22.96
CA ALA A 19 -2.81 14.02 22.44
C ALA A 19 -1.97 13.42 23.57
N ALA A 20 -1.56 14.23 24.56
CA ALA A 20 -0.78 13.74 25.70
C ALA A 20 -1.56 12.73 26.58
N GLU A 21 -2.86 12.96 26.77
CA GLU A 21 -3.74 12.06 27.52
C GLU A 21 -3.92 10.71 26.81
N ILE A 22 -4.21 10.73 25.51
CA ILE A 22 -4.34 9.56 24.64
C ILE A 22 -3.03 8.77 24.58
N GLU A 23 -1.89 9.44 24.37
CA GLU A 23 -0.58 8.78 24.33
C GLU A 23 -0.25 8.08 25.64
N ARG A 24 -0.59 8.71 26.78
CA ARG A 24 -0.38 8.12 28.11
C ARG A 24 -1.25 6.89 28.31
N ASP A 25 -2.54 6.96 27.96
CA ASP A 25 -3.45 5.82 28.05
C ASP A 25 -3.00 4.67 27.12
N ALA A 26 -2.66 4.97 25.86
CA ALA A 26 -2.11 4.02 24.90
C ALA A 26 -0.88 3.27 25.45
N ARG A 27 0.09 3.99 26.02
CA ARG A 27 1.29 3.39 26.63
C ARG A 27 0.95 2.55 27.87
N SER A 28 -0.01 2.97 28.68
CA SER A 28 -0.45 2.19 29.86
C SER A 28 -1.06 0.83 29.49
N ARG A 29 -1.60 0.72 28.27
CA ARG A 29 -2.16 -0.51 27.70
C ARG A 29 -1.13 -1.41 27.00
N GLY A 30 0.14 -1.01 27.00
CA GLY A 30 1.25 -1.78 26.41
C GLY A 30 1.60 -1.43 24.97
N LEU A 31 1.02 -0.37 24.39
CA LEU A 31 1.44 0.13 23.08
C LEU A 31 2.80 0.85 23.17
N ASP A 32 3.67 0.60 22.20
CA ASP A 32 5.00 1.21 22.15
C ASP A 32 5.30 1.77 20.75
N PHE A 33 5.57 3.06 20.69
CA PHE A 33 5.72 3.79 19.43
C PHE A 33 6.71 4.96 19.58
N PHE A 34 7.23 5.44 18.45
CA PHE A 34 8.09 6.62 18.39
C PHE A 34 7.33 7.88 18.84
N ALA A 35 8.03 9.01 18.98
CA ALA A 35 7.34 10.27 19.28
C ALA A 35 6.34 10.61 18.15
N LEU A 36 5.15 11.08 18.53
CA LEU A 36 4.12 11.52 17.58
C LEU A 36 4.24 13.03 17.35
N ASP A 37 4.32 13.41 16.08
CA ASP A 37 4.29 14.79 15.59
C ASP A 37 2.95 15.07 14.90
N PHE A 38 1.98 15.59 15.65
CA PHE A 38 0.69 16.01 15.10
C PHE A 38 0.77 17.43 14.52
N ARG A 39 0.33 17.59 13.27
CA ARG A 39 0.28 18.87 12.55
C ARG A 39 -1.15 19.22 12.15
N TRP A 40 -1.60 20.43 12.49
CA TRP A 40 -2.99 20.85 12.32
C TRP A 40 -3.18 21.71 11.06
N LEU A 41 -3.74 21.09 10.01
CA LEU A 41 -3.78 21.62 8.64
C LEU A 41 -5.20 21.72 8.09
N ASP A 42 -5.40 22.65 7.16
CA ASP A 42 -6.68 22.80 6.48
C ASP A 42 -6.91 21.64 5.49
N ALA A 43 -8.16 21.35 5.16
CA ALA A 43 -8.51 20.20 4.30
C ALA A 43 -7.84 20.27 2.92
N ALA A 44 -7.62 21.48 2.38
CA ALA A 44 -6.91 21.68 1.11
C ALA A 44 -5.44 21.23 1.20
N ASP A 45 -4.75 21.58 2.29
CA ASP A 45 -3.36 21.20 2.51
C ASP A 45 -3.23 19.68 2.70
N VAL A 46 -4.17 19.07 3.42
CA VAL A 46 -4.21 17.61 3.62
C VAL A 46 -4.44 16.89 2.30
N ASN A 47 -5.32 17.39 1.43
CA ASN A 47 -5.51 16.85 0.09
C ASN A 47 -4.24 16.99 -0.77
N GLY A 48 -3.52 18.12 -0.63
CA GLY A 48 -2.23 18.34 -1.29
C GLY A 48 -1.16 17.34 -0.85
N LEU A 49 -1.03 17.13 0.46
CA LEU A 49 -0.12 16.14 1.03
C LEU A 49 -0.50 14.71 0.62
N ALA A 50 -1.79 14.38 0.67
CA ALA A 50 -2.30 13.08 0.26
C ALA A 50 -2.03 12.79 -1.22
N ALA A 51 -2.15 13.80 -2.10
CA ALA A 51 -1.77 13.67 -3.50
C ALA A 51 -0.28 13.33 -3.66
N TYR A 52 0.60 13.90 -2.83
CA TYR A 52 2.01 13.51 -2.76
C TYR A 52 2.28 12.22 -1.98
N GLY A 53 1.25 11.50 -1.52
CA GLY A 53 1.40 10.26 -0.76
C GLY A 53 1.83 10.47 0.70
N GLY A 54 1.50 11.63 1.28
CA GLY A 54 1.81 12.00 2.66
C GLY A 54 2.93 13.04 2.79
N PHE A 55 3.79 13.17 1.79
CA PHE A 55 5.05 13.89 1.93
C PHE A 55 4.95 15.35 1.48
N PRO A 56 5.54 16.30 2.23
CA PRO A 56 5.50 17.73 1.90
C PRO A 56 6.34 18.10 0.68
N VAL A 57 7.36 17.31 0.35
CA VAL A 57 8.26 17.57 -0.77
C VAL A 57 8.47 16.28 -1.55
N ARG A 58 8.18 16.33 -2.85
CA ARG A 58 8.50 15.28 -3.83
C ARG A 58 8.96 15.90 -5.15
N ALA A 59 9.53 15.07 -6.00
CA ALA A 59 9.80 15.45 -7.39
C ALA A 59 8.51 15.90 -8.09
N PRO A 60 8.54 16.99 -8.88
CA PRO A 60 7.35 17.44 -9.59
C PRO A 60 6.91 16.39 -10.62
N SER A 61 5.61 16.13 -10.68
CA SER A 61 4.97 15.32 -11.72
C SER A 61 3.49 15.73 -11.83
N TRP A 62 2.98 15.84 -13.05
CA TRP A 62 1.56 16.11 -13.33
C TRP A 62 0.61 15.08 -12.70
N ARG A 63 1.07 13.84 -12.44
CA ARG A 63 0.29 12.79 -11.73
C ARG A 63 -0.22 13.28 -10.38
N PHE A 64 0.57 14.05 -9.65
CA PHE A 64 0.18 14.58 -8.35
C PHE A 64 -0.87 15.68 -8.47
N GLY A 65 -0.80 16.51 -9.52
CA GLY A 65 -1.82 17.51 -9.82
C GLY A 65 -3.17 16.88 -10.16
N MET A 66 -3.18 15.84 -10.98
CA MET A 66 -4.40 15.07 -11.26
C MET A 66 -5.00 14.44 -10.01
N GLU A 67 -4.16 13.85 -9.16
CA GLU A 67 -4.63 13.21 -7.94
C GLU A 67 -5.20 14.25 -6.95
N TYR A 68 -4.57 15.42 -6.84
CA TYR A 68 -5.09 16.54 -6.05
C TYR A 68 -6.47 16.99 -6.56
N GLU A 69 -6.64 17.17 -7.87
CA GLU A 69 -7.93 17.53 -8.47
C GLU A 69 -9.01 16.49 -8.15
N ARG A 70 -8.66 15.20 -8.23
CA ARG A 70 -9.56 14.09 -7.89
C ARG A 70 -9.96 14.14 -6.42
N LEU A 71 -9.00 14.26 -5.50
CA LEU A 71 -9.23 14.31 -4.06
C LEU A 71 -10.05 15.54 -3.66
N SER A 72 -9.67 16.70 -4.17
CA SER A 72 -10.35 17.98 -3.91
C SER A 72 -11.83 17.95 -4.32
N LYS A 73 -12.13 17.48 -5.54
CA LYS A 73 -13.52 17.36 -6.03
C LYS A 73 -14.32 16.34 -5.24
N THR A 74 -13.72 15.18 -4.93
CA THR A 74 -14.37 14.14 -4.14
C THR A 74 -14.74 14.66 -2.75
N HIS A 75 -13.86 15.44 -2.12
CA HIS A 75 -14.13 16.11 -0.85
C HIS A 75 -15.20 17.20 -0.98
N ALA A 76 -15.10 18.07 -1.98
CA ALA A 76 -16.07 19.15 -2.20
C ALA A 76 -17.50 18.63 -2.43
N TRP A 77 -17.64 17.46 -3.04
CA TRP A 77 -18.93 16.78 -3.23
C TRP A 77 -19.36 15.89 -2.05
N GLY A 78 -18.59 15.84 -0.97
CA GLY A 78 -18.90 15.03 0.21
C GLY A 78 -18.84 13.52 -0.03
N LEU A 79 -18.17 13.07 -1.10
CA LEU A 79 -18.08 11.65 -1.47
C LEU A 79 -17.01 10.89 -0.67
N SER A 80 -16.00 11.59 -0.17
CA SER A 80 -14.93 11.01 0.66
C SER A 80 -14.26 12.11 1.47
N ARG A 81 -13.87 11.78 2.71
CA ARG A 81 -13.11 12.66 3.60
C ARG A 81 -11.88 11.93 4.10
N ILE A 82 -10.73 12.60 4.07
CA ILE A 82 -9.51 12.11 4.71
C ILE A 82 -9.57 12.61 6.15
N TYR A 83 -9.70 11.69 7.10
CA TYR A 83 -9.73 12.01 8.52
C TYR A 83 -8.31 12.17 9.06
N GLU A 84 -7.39 11.33 8.57
CA GLU A 84 -5.99 11.34 8.95
C GLU A 84 -5.06 10.96 7.81
N LEU A 85 -3.81 11.38 7.95
CA LEU A 85 -2.69 10.97 7.11
C LEU A 85 -1.48 10.78 8.01
N VAL A 86 -0.95 9.56 8.06
CA VAL A 86 0.18 9.18 8.91
C VAL A 86 1.37 8.76 8.06
N ILE A 87 2.56 9.27 8.40
CA ILE A 87 3.82 8.89 7.78
C ILE A 87 4.66 8.13 8.80
N ASN A 88 5.13 6.97 8.38
CA ASN A 88 6.02 6.15 9.19
C ASN A 88 7.47 6.66 9.16
N THR A 89 7.74 7.68 9.98
CA THR A 89 9.08 8.27 10.21
C THR A 89 9.42 8.23 11.70
N ASP A 90 10.63 8.65 12.08
CA ASP A 90 10.99 8.92 13.49
C ASP A 90 11.38 10.39 13.65
N PRO A 91 10.53 11.26 14.23
CA PRO A 91 9.21 10.98 14.81
C PRO A 91 8.14 10.60 13.77
N VAL A 92 7.07 9.93 14.20
CA VAL A 92 5.92 9.61 13.35
C VAL A 92 5.14 10.90 13.11
N VAL A 93 5.00 11.30 11.85
CA VAL A 93 4.27 12.53 11.48
C VAL A 93 2.83 12.17 11.16
N ALA A 94 1.88 12.88 11.78
CA ALA A 94 0.46 12.73 11.52
C ALA A 94 -0.20 14.09 11.27
N TYR A 95 -1.07 14.15 10.27
CA TYR A 95 -1.80 15.37 9.92
C TYR A 95 -3.25 15.30 10.40
N LEU A 96 -3.64 16.29 11.20
CA LEU A 96 -4.99 16.50 11.70
C LEU A 96 -5.69 17.55 10.84
N VAL A 97 -6.93 17.28 10.44
CA VAL A 97 -7.71 18.21 9.61
C VAL A 97 -8.45 19.22 10.50
N ARG A 98 -8.37 20.51 10.20
CA ARG A 98 -9.00 21.56 11.03
C ARG A 98 -10.51 21.49 11.12
N SER A 99 -11.18 21.02 10.08
CA SER A 99 -12.63 20.88 10.04
C SER A 99 -13.17 19.71 10.86
N ASN A 100 -12.31 18.88 11.46
CA ASN A 100 -12.75 17.75 12.27
C ASN A 100 -13.37 18.23 13.59
N SER A 101 -14.47 17.60 14.02
CA SER A 101 -15.07 17.81 15.34
C SER A 101 -14.14 17.37 16.47
N GLU A 102 -14.43 17.75 17.72
CA GLU A 102 -13.59 17.34 18.86
C GLU A 102 -13.47 15.81 18.99
N SER A 103 -14.60 15.11 18.86
CA SER A 103 -14.66 13.64 18.84
C SER A 103 -13.85 13.04 17.69
N GLU A 104 -13.92 13.64 16.49
CA GLU A 104 -13.12 13.21 15.32
C GLU A 104 -11.61 13.43 15.57
N GLN A 105 -11.21 14.55 16.19
CA GLN A 105 -9.80 14.81 16.53
C GLN A 105 -9.27 13.76 17.52
N LYS A 106 -10.02 13.48 18.59
CA LYS A 106 -9.66 12.44 19.57
C LYS A 106 -9.58 11.06 18.90
N LEU A 107 -10.54 10.74 18.03
CA LEU A 107 -10.55 9.49 17.28
C LEU A 107 -9.29 9.31 16.45
N VAL A 108 -8.94 10.33 15.67
CA VAL A 108 -7.73 10.32 14.82
C VAL A 108 -6.47 10.16 15.67
N MET A 109 -6.32 10.94 16.75
CA MET A 109 -5.15 10.85 17.63
C MET A 109 -4.96 9.45 18.21
N ALA A 110 -6.05 8.83 18.69
CA ALA A 110 -6.02 7.47 19.21
C ALA A 110 -5.75 6.43 18.11
N HIS A 111 -6.28 6.63 16.90
CA HIS A 111 -6.03 5.79 15.74
C HIS A 111 -4.56 5.81 15.32
N VAL A 112 -3.96 7.01 15.26
CA VAL A 112 -2.53 7.21 14.96
C VAL A 112 -1.63 6.49 15.97
N CYS A 113 -1.99 6.44 17.25
CA CYS A 113 -1.23 5.65 18.23
C CYS A 113 -1.16 4.17 17.86
N GLY A 114 -2.27 3.60 17.40
CA GLY A 114 -2.32 2.22 16.92
C GLY A 114 -1.46 2.01 15.67
N HIS A 115 -1.54 2.90 14.68
CA HIS A 115 -0.66 2.84 13.50
C HIS A 115 0.82 2.94 13.87
N ALA A 116 1.18 3.91 14.72
CA ALA A 116 2.57 4.14 15.11
C ALA A 116 3.16 2.92 15.83
N ASP A 117 2.36 2.27 16.68
CA ASP A 117 2.72 1.01 17.33
C ASP A 117 2.88 -0.13 16.29
N PHE A 118 1.93 -0.26 15.35
CA PHE A 118 2.01 -1.26 14.29
C PHE A 118 3.27 -1.11 13.43
N PHE A 119 3.55 0.11 12.95
CA PHE A 119 4.70 0.40 12.09
C PHE A 119 6.06 0.19 12.77
N ARG A 120 6.13 0.31 14.10
CA ARG A 120 7.36 0.10 14.85
C ARG A 120 7.70 -1.38 15.00
N HIS A 121 6.70 -2.25 15.05
CA HIS A 121 6.89 -3.62 15.49
C HIS A 121 6.57 -4.68 14.45
N ASN A 122 5.80 -4.38 13.41
CA ASN A 122 5.53 -5.34 12.34
C ASN A 122 6.78 -5.60 11.50
N ALA A 123 7.07 -6.87 11.23
CA ALA A 123 8.27 -7.30 10.52
C ALA A 123 8.42 -6.69 9.13
N TRP A 124 7.31 -6.37 8.45
CA TRP A 124 7.34 -5.78 7.10
C TRP A 124 7.81 -4.34 7.08
N PHE A 125 7.73 -3.64 8.20
CA PHE A 125 8.21 -2.26 8.34
C PHE A 125 9.66 -2.20 8.85
N ALA A 126 10.29 -3.33 9.17
CA ALA A 126 11.62 -3.34 9.76
C ALA A 126 12.68 -2.68 8.85
N SER A 127 12.55 -2.82 7.53
CA SER A 127 13.48 -2.28 6.52
C SER A 127 13.07 -0.91 5.96
N THR A 128 11.95 -0.33 6.38
CA THR A 128 11.49 0.97 5.83
C THR A 128 12.38 2.10 6.33
N ASP A 129 12.77 3.00 5.43
CA ASP A 129 13.53 4.19 5.74
C ASP A 129 12.75 5.13 6.69
N ARG A 130 13.24 5.31 7.92
CA ARG A 130 12.61 6.18 8.92
C ARG A 130 12.90 7.67 8.69
N GLY A 131 13.86 7.98 7.81
CA GLY A 131 14.20 9.32 7.33
C GLY A 131 13.61 9.63 5.95
N MET A 132 12.55 8.93 5.52
CA MET A 132 12.00 9.04 4.16
C MET A 132 11.66 10.49 3.74
N LEU A 133 11.29 11.35 4.71
CA LEU A 133 11.07 12.78 4.46
C LEU A 133 12.31 13.47 3.87
N ASP A 134 13.48 13.22 4.45
CA ASP A 134 14.75 13.78 3.98
C ASP A 134 15.19 13.13 2.67
N THR A 135 15.00 11.81 2.55
CA THR A 135 15.30 11.04 1.33
C THR A 135 14.51 11.58 0.13
N LEU A 136 13.19 11.80 0.27
CA LEU A 136 12.36 12.38 -0.78
C LEU A 136 12.72 13.82 -1.11
N ALA A 137 13.08 14.63 -0.09
CA ALA A 137 13.56 15.99 -0.33
C ALA A 137 14.87 15.98 -1.13
N GLN A 138 15.78 15.05 -0.84
CA GLN A 138 17.01 14.86 -1.61
C GLN A 138 16.73 14.37 -3.03
N HIS A 139 15.82 13.42 -3.23
CA HIS A 139 15.36 13.00 -4.55
C HIS A 139 14.82 14.19 -5.35
N ALA A 140 13.98 15.03 -4.75
CA ALA A 140 13.42 16.21 -5.40
C ALA A 140 14.50 17.23 -5.82
N VAL A 141 15.53 17.44 -5.00
CA VAL A 141 16.69 18.29 -5.36
C VAL A 141 17.46 17.70 -6.54
N ARG A 142 17.70 16.38 -6.53
CA ARG A 142 18.39 15.68 -7.63
C ARG A 142 17.60 15.78 -8.93
N VAL A 143 16.28 15.52 -8.90
CA VAL A 143 15.41 15.69 -10.07
C VAL A 143 15.48 17.12 -10.61
N ARG A 144 15.43 18.15 -9.76
CA ARG A 144 15.56 19.55 -10.20
C ARG A 144 16.90 19.83 -10.89
N ARG A 145 18.00 19.29 -10.35
CA ARG A 145 19.32 19.41 -10.96
C ARG A 145 19.37 18.76 -12.36
N GLU A 146 18.76 17.60 -12.51
CA GLU A 146 18.71 16.92 -13.81
C GLU A 146 17.76 17.63 -14.79
N ILE A 147 16.68 18.27 -14.30
CA ILE A 147 15.83 19.16 -15.11
C ILE A 147 16.64 20.35 -15.66
N GLU A 148 17.49 20.98 -14.84
CA GLU A 148 18.35 22.10 -15.27
C GLU A 148 19.35 21.66 -16.35
N ARG A 149 19.82 20.40 -16.31
CA ARG A 149 20.84 19.86 -17.23
C ARG A 149 20.26 19.32 -18.53
N HIS A 150 19.12 18.65 -18.44
CA HIS A 150 18.57 17.84 -19.52
C HIS A 150 17.22 18.35 -20.06
N GLY A 151 16.66 19.38 -19.43
CA GLY A 151 15.37 19.96 -19.76
C GLY A 151 14.21 19.23 -19.10
N ILE A 152 13.18 20.00 -18.73
CA ILE A 152 12.01 19.51 -17.99
C ILE A 152 11.30 18.36 -18.71
N GLU A 153 11.02 18.51 -20.00
CA GLU A 153 10.24 17.52 -20.74
C GLU A 153 10.92 16.15 -20.80
N ARG A 154 12.26 16.13 -20.92
CA ARG A 154 13.02 14.89 -21.02
C ARG A 154 12.98 14.14 -19.69
N VAL A 155 13.23 14.85 -18.61
CA VAL A 155 13.24 14.27 -17.25
C VAL A 155 11.85 13.84 -16.83
N GLU A 156 10.82 14.66 -17.07
CA GLU A 156 9.43 14.34 -16.70
C GLU A 156 8.93 13.09 -17.46
N ARG A 157 9.15 13.02 -18.78
CA ARG A 157 8.79 11.82 -19.56
C ARG A 157 9.45 10.55 -19.02
N PHE A 158 10.72 10.64 -18.62
CA PHE A 158 11.44 9.51 -18.04
C PHE A 158 10.93 9.16 -16.63
N LEU A 159 10.65 10.15 -15.80
CA LEU A 159 10.13 9.94 -14.46
C LEU A 159 8.73 9.31 -14.50
N ASP A 160 7.84 9.77 -15.40
CA ASP A 160 6.53 9.19 -15.61
C ASP A 160 6.60 7.74 -16.11
N LEU A 161 7.57 7.45 -16.98
CA LEU A 161 7.86 6.09 -17.43
C LEU A 161 8.21 5.20 -16.24
N CYS A 162 9.10 5.66 -15.34
CA CYS A 162 9.47 4.90 -14.14
C CYS A 162 8.31 4.76 -13.15
N LEU A 163 7.59 5.84 -12.86
CA LEU A 163 6.45 5.85 -11.92
C LEU A 163 5.29 4.96 -12.37
N SER A 164 5.15 4.73 -13.68
CA SER A 164 4.15 3.79 -14.20
C SER A 164 4.51 2.31 -14.01
N LEU A 165 5.76 2.03 -13.65
CA LEU A 165 6.31 0.69 -13.43
C LEU A 165 6.64 0.43 -11.95
N ASP A 166 6.21 1.32 -11.04
CA ASP A 166 6.45 1.25 -9.59
C ASP A 166 5.93 -0.05 -8.95
N THR A 167 4.95 -0.71 -9.58
CA THR A 167 4.39 -2.00 -9.15
C THR A 167 5.23 -3.22 -9.52
N LEU A 168 6.24 -3.09 -10.39
CA LEU A 168 7.10 -4.20 -10.83
C LEU A 168 8.33 -4.40 -9.92
N VAL A 169 8.12 -4.21 -8.62
CA VAL A 169 9.08 -4.47 -7.55
C VAL A 169 8.64 -5.72 -6.77
N ASP A 170 9.60 -6.48 -6.27
CA ASP A 170 9.31 -7.69 -5.48
C ASP A 170 8.88 -7.30 -4.04
N PRO A 171 7.62 -7.51 -3.64
CA PRO A 171 7.12 -7.19 -2.30
C PRO A 171 7.74 -8.05 -1.19
N TYR A 172 8.38 -9.18 -1.54
CA TYR A 172 8.96 -10.13 -0.59
C TYR A 172 10.48 -10.17 -0.65
N ASP A 173 11.13 -9.30 -1.42
CA ASP A 173 12.59 -9.29 -1.61
C ASP A 173 13.31 -9.21 -0.26
N GLU A 174 12.91 -8.29 0.62
CA GLU A 174 13.56 -8.10 1.91
C GLU A 174 13.41 -9.33 2.84
N LEU A 175 12.25 -9.99 2.85
CA LEU A 175 12.10 -11.23 3.60
C LEU A 175 13.00 -12.33 3.02
N ARG A 176 13.02 -12.46 1.68
CA ARG A 176 13.87 -13.46 1.00
C ARG A 176 15.35 -13.21 1.28
N ARG A 177 15.79 -11.95 1.31
CA ARG A 177 17.17 -11.55 1.68
C ARG A 177 17.48 -11.90 3.13
N SER A 178 16.58 -11.58 4.06
CA SER A 178 16.72 -11.94 5.47
C SER A 178 16.87 -13.45 5.68
N LEU A 179 16.05 -14.25 4.99
CA LEU A 179 16.07 -15.72 5.06
C LEU A 179 17.34 -16.33 4.44
N ARG A 180 17.87 -15.73 3.35
CA ARG A 180 19.05 -16.25 2.65
C ARG A 180 20.37 -16.04 3.41
N LYS A 181 20.41 -15.22 4.46
CA LYS A 181 21.66 -14.82 5.18
C LYS A 181 22.80 -14.36 4.26
N SER A 182 22.49 -13.93 3.03
CA SER A 182 23.48 -13.48 2.07
C SER A 182 23.71 -11.98 2.21
N ALA A 183 24.98 -11.56 2.09
CA ALA A 183 25.35 -10.16 2.09
C ALA A 183 24.57 -9.37 1.02
N ALA A 184 24.04 -8.22 1.41
CA ALA A 184 23.49 -7.23 0.48
C ALA A 184 24.58 -6.83 -0.53
N GLY A 185 24.27 -6.87 -1.83
CA GLY A 185 25.15 -6.32 -2.87
C GLY A 185 25.47 -7.18 -4.09
N GLY A 186 24.74 -8.28 -4.33
CA GLY A 186 24.82 -8.98 -5.62
C GLY A 186 24.05 -8.24 -6.72
N ALA A 187 24.57 -8.25 -7.94
CA ALA A 187 23.83 -7.79 -9.12
C ALA A 187 22.50 -8.57 -9.24
N ILE A 188 21.42 -7.86 -9.55
CA ILE A 188 20.11 -8.47 -9.77
C ILE A 188 20.17 -9.26 -11.07
N THR A 189 20.02 -10.57 -10.94
CA THR A 189 20.03 -11.53 -12.05
C THR A 189 18.68 -12.21 -12.16
N ALA A 190 18.34 -12.63 -13.37
CA ALA A 190 17.15 -13.45 -13.59
C ALA A 190 17.40 -14.91 -13.14
N PRO A 191 16.39 -15.62 -12.62
CA PRO A 191 15.00 -15.17 -12.45
C PRO A 191 14.80 -14.24 -11.24
N THR A 192 13.95 -13.22 -11.38
CA THR A 192 13.63 -12.25 -10.31
C THR A 192 12.23 -11.67 -10.45
N TYR A 193 11.61 -11.29 -9.33
CA TYR A 193 10.35 -10.52 -9.34
C TYR A 193 10.57 -9.01 -9.28
N ASP A 194 11.81 -8.55 -9.04
CA ASP A 194 12.17 -7.14 -9.03
C ASP A 194 12.60 -6.68 -10.42
N VAL A 195 11.62 -6.62 -11.33
CA VAL A 195 11.85 -6.26 -12.74
C VAL A 195 12.34 -4.82 -12.84
N LEU A 196 11.78 -3.89 -12.03
CA LEU A 196 12.21 -2.49 -12.01
C LEU A 196 13.67 -2.37 -11.55
N GLY A 197 14.08 -3.15 -10.54
CA GLY A 197 15.47 -3.23 -10.11
C GLY A 197 16.40 -3.80 -11.17
N PHE A 198 15.98 -4.87 -11.85
CA PHE A 198 16.75 -5.44 -12.95
C PHE A 198 16.97 -4.42 -14.07
N LEU A 199 15.93 -3.68 -14.45
CA LEU A 199 16.01 -2.62 -15.47
C LEU A 199 16.96 -1.50 -15.03
N ALA A 200 16.89 -1.07 -13.76
CA ALA A 200 17.78 -0.04 -13.23
C ALA A 200 19.27 -0.40 -13.39
N GLU A 201 19.62 -1.68 -13.17
CA GLU A 201 21.01 -2.16 -13.22
C GLU A 201 21.47 -2.53 -14.64
N ASN A 202 20.58 -3.13 -15.45
CA ASN A 202 20.99 -3.80 -16.69
C ASN A 202 20.53 -3.07 -17.97
N ALA A 203 19.54 -2.18 -17.91
CA ALA A 203 19.05 -1.49 -19.10
C ALA A 203 20.09 -0.47 -19.61
N PRO A 204 20.10 -0.17 -20.92
CA PRO A 204 21.03 0.79 -21.52
C PRO A 204 20.58 2.25 -21.23
N LEU A 205 20.69 2.64 -19.96
CA LEU A 205 20.29 3.95 -19.44
C LEU A 205 21.48 4.91 -19.30
N GLU A 206 21.23 6.21 -19.40
CA GLU A 206 22.19 7.23 -18.98
C GLU A 206 22.35 7.24 -17.45
N ASP A 207 23.45 7.80 -16.93
CA ASP A 207 23.72 7.79 -15.49
C ASP A 207 22.62 8.46 -14.67
N TRP A 208 22.08 9.59 -15.16
CA TRP A 208 20.96 10.28 -14.52
C TRP A 208 19.66 9.46 -14.60
N GLU A 209 19.41 8.75 -15.70
CA GLU A 209 18.25 7.86 -15.86
C GLU A 209 18.31 6.70 -14.85
N ARG A 210 19.49 6.09 -14.66
CA ARG A 210 19.72 5.04 -13.66
C ARG A 210 19.47 5.53 -12.25
N GLU A 211 19.90 6.75 -11.96
CA GLU A 211 19.67 7.36 -10.65
C GLU A 211 18.16 7.56 -10.38
N LEU A 212 17.42 8.10 -11.36
CA LEU A 212 15.99 8.35 -11.19
C LEU A 212 15.16 7.07 -11.06
N ILE A 213 15.42 6.03 -11.86
CA ILE A 213 14.72 4.75 -11.73
C ILE A 213 15.04 4.08 -10.38
N ALA A 214 16.28 4.22 -9.87
CA ALA A 214 16.65 3.74 -8.55
C ALA A 214 15.91 4.49 -7.42
N GLN A 215 15.72 5.81 -7.55
CA GLN A 215 14.90 6.61 -6.62
C GLN A 215 13.44 6.13 -6.61
N VAL A 216 12.83 5.97 -7.79
CA VAL A 216 11.45 5.46 -7.91
C VAL A 216 11.30 4.08 -7.30
N ARG A 217 12.27 3.18 -7.52
CA ARG A 217 12.29 1.85 -6.89
C ARG A 217 12.39 1.93 -5.36
N ALA A 218 13.22 2.81 -4.82
CA ALA A 218 13.34 3.00 -3.37
C ALA A 218 12.03 3.51 -2.76
N GLU A 219 11.37 4.46 -3.44
CA GLU A 219 10.05 4.97 -3.05
C GLU A 219 8.97 3.89 -3.11
N ALA A 220 8.92 3.11 -4.19
CA ALA A 220 7.96 2.01 -4.33
C ALA A 220 8.10 1.01 -3.17
N ARG A 221 9.34 0.62 -2.85
CA ARG A 221 9.65 -0.29 -1.72
C ARG A 221 9.21 0.25 -0.37
N TYR A 222 9.30 1.56 -0.15
CA TYR A 222 8.84 2.19 1.09
C TYR A 222 7.33 2.00 1.32
N PHE A 223 6.53 2.01 0.25
CA PHE A 223 5.05 1.90 0.33
C PHE A 223 4.51 0.45 0.27
N LEU A 224 5.34 -0.53 -0.08
CA LEU A 224 4.92 -1.93 -0.19
C LEU A 224 4.37 -2.50 1.13
N PRO A 225 5.00 -2.29 2.31
CA PRO A 225 4.49 -2.80 3.57
C PRO A 225 3.07 -2.35 3.87
N GLN A 226 2.75 -1.05 3.68
CA GLN A 226 1.43 -0.49 3.90
C GLN A 226 0.38 -1.15 2.99
N ARG A 227 0.77 -1.56 1.79
CA ARG A 227 -0.09 -2.30 0.88
C ARG A 227 -0.31 -3.75 1.31
N LEU A 228 0.72 -4.40 1.84
CA LEU A 228 0.68 -5.81 2.28
C LEU A 228 -0.01 -6.00 3.64
N THR A 229 -0.09 -4.96 4.45
CA THR A 229 -0.61 -5.03 5.83
C THR A 229 -1.79 -4.09 6.05
N ARG A 230 -2.51 -3.71 4.99
CA ARG A 230 -3.59 -2.71 5.08
C ARG A 230 -4.69 -3.15 6.05
N ILE A 231 -5.22 -4.37 5.89
CA ILE A 231 -6.29 -4.90 6.75
C ILE A 231 -5.82 -4.98 8.19
N MET A 232 -4.62 -5.52 8.42
CA MET A 232 -4.05 -5.65 9.76
C MET A 232 -3.82 -4.29 10.42
N ASN A 233 -3.22 -3.34 9.71
CA ASN A 233 -2.83 -2.03 10.23
C ASN A 233 -4.06 -1.19 10.56
N GLU A 234 -4.99 -1.04 9.60
CA GLU A 234 -6.26 -0.33 9.83
C GLU A 234 -7.07 -1.00 10.95
N GLY A 235 -7.13 -2.34 10.93
CA GLY A 235 -7.80 -3.11 11.98
C GLY A 235 -7.19 -2.93 13.36
N TRP A 236 -5.85 -2.88 13.47
CA TRP A 236 -5.13 -2.73 14.74
C TRP A 236 -5.36 -1.33 15.31
N ALA A 237 -5.27 -0.30 14.46
CA ALA A 237 -5.59 1.06 14.84
C ALA A 237 -7.07 1.21 15.25
N SER A 238 -7.98 0.57 14.53
CA SER A 238 -9.41 0.52 14.89
C SER A 238 -9.71 -0.31 16.16
N PHE A 239 -8.90 -1.31 16.45
CA PHE A 239 -9.04 -2.11 17.66
C PHE A 239 -8.64 -1.31 18.92
N TRP A 240 -7.53 -0.57 18.82
CA TRP A 240 -7.01 0.21 19.95
C TRP A 240 -7.69 1.55 20.13
N HIS A 241 -8.03 2.28 19.07
CA HIS A 241 -8.68 3.58 19.24
C HIS A 241 -10.02 3.43 19.97
N SER A 242 -10.75 2.33 19.75
CA SER A 242 -12.05 2.07 20.35
C SER A 242 -11.87 1.84 21.86
N ARG A 243 -10.84 1.10 22.26
CA ARG A 243 -10.51 0.84 23.68
C ARG A 243 -9.97 2.07 24.40
N ILE A 244 -9.12 2.86 23.75
CA ILE A 244 -8.57 4.09 24.34
C ILE A 244 -9.70 5.08 24.59
N LEU A 245 -10.53 5.31 23.57
CA LEU A 245 -11.62 6.29 23.62
C LEU A 245 -12.71 5.89 24.61
N THR A 246 -13.20 4.65 24.53
CA THR A 246 -14.22 4.13 25.46
C THR A 246 -13.68 3.80 26.86
N GLY A 247 -12.35 3.75 27.01
CA GLY A 247 -11.66 3.45 28.26
C GLY A 247 -11.48 4.63 29.20
N GLY A 248 -12.08 5.79 28.90
CA GLY A 248 -12.10 6.97 29.76
C GLY A 248 -11.58 8.27 29.14
N VAL A 249 -11.16 8.26 27.87
CA VAL A 249 -10.73 9.49 27.15
C VAL A 249 -11.94 10.29 26.63
N LEU A 250 -13.04 9.62 26.29
CA LEU A 250 -14.27 10.28 25.90
C LEU A 250 -15.13 10.62 27.12
N ASP A 251 -15.70 11.82 27.11
CA ASP A 251 -16.79 12.19 28.00
C ASP A 251 -18.08 11.47 27.56
N SER A 252 -19.01 11.23 28.49
CA SER A 252 -20.24 10.50 28.19
C SER A 252 -21.09 11.17 27.09
N SER A 253 -20.99 12.49 26.93
CA SER A 253 -21.64 13.24 25.85
C SER A 253 -21.07 12.98 24.47
N GLU A 254 -19.82 12.51 24.36
CA GLU A 254 -19.12 12.32 23.09
C GLU A 254 -19.29 10.91 22.51
N ILE A 255 -19.90 9.98 23.27
CA ILE A 255 -20.03 8.56 22.89
C ILE A 255 -20.85 8.39 21.60
N VAL A 256 -21.92 9.17 21.44
CA VAL A 256 -22.79 9.09 20.26
C VAL A 256 -22.04 9.58 19.02
N ASP A 257 -21.39 10.74 19.11
CA ASP A 257 -20.57 11.29 18.01
C ASP A 257 -19.45 10.33 17.62
N PHE A 258 -18.79 9.72 18.60
CA PHE A 258 -17.79 8.68 18.35
C PHE A 258 -18.39 7.48 17.61
N ALA A 259 -19.55 6.98 18.04
CA ALA A 259 -20.21 5.83 17.41
C ALA A 259 -20.59 6.12 15.95
N ASP A 260 -21.05 7.33 15.66
CA ASP A 260 -21.36 7.77 14.29
C ASP A 260 -20.09 7.83 13.42
N CYS A 261 -19.01 8.44 13.91
CA CYS A 261 -17.73 8.48 13.19
C CYS A 261 -17.14 7.08 12.96
N HIS A 262 -17.11 6.25 14.00
CA HIS A 262 -16.55 4.89 13.94
C HIS A 262 -17.37 3.96 13.02
N SER A 263 -18.69 4.06 13.07
CA SER A 263 -19.57 3.26 12.21
C SER A 263 -19.49 3.69 10.74
N GLY A 264 -19.32 4.99 10.46
CA GLY A 264 -19.06 5.49 9.11
C GLY A 264 -17.79 4.90 8.48
N ALA A 265 -16.68 4.88 9.23
CA ALA A 265 -15.41 4.30 8.75
C ALA A 265 -15.46 2.77 8.57
N THR A 266 -16.25 2.08 9.41
CA THR A 266 -16.38 0.62 9.38
C THR A 266 -17.59 0.12 8.58
N GLN A 267 -18.31 1.01 7.88
CA GLN A 267 -19.50 0.66 7.12
C GLN A 267 -19.15 -0.25 5.92
N GLN A 268 -19.92 -1.31 5.70
CA GLN A 268 -19.72 -2.23 4.58
C GLN A 268 -20.83 -2.08 3.54
N ALA A 269 -20.47 -1.79 2.29
CA ALA A 269 -21.41 -1.80 1.17
C ALA A 269 -21.70 -3.25 0.71
N PRO A 270 -22.93 -3.57 0.27
CA PRO A 270 -23.27 -4.91 -0.21
C PRO A 270 -22.33 -5.41 -1.30
N GLY A 271 -21.77 -6.61 -1.12
CA GLY A 271 -20.86 -7.25 -2.08
C GLY A 271 -19.42 -6.70 -2.11
N ARG A 272 -19.07 -5.74 -1.25
CA ARG A 272 -17.69 -5.26 -1.06
C ARG A 272 -17.24 -5.56 0.37
N LEU A 273 -15.99 -5.96 0.53
CA LEU A 273 -15.36 -6.13 1.84
C LEU A 273 -14.72 -4.80 2.25
N ASN A 274 -15.04 -4.31 3.45
CA ASN A 274 -14.37 -3.15 4.03
C ASN A 274 -13.15 -3.64 4.85
N PRO A 275 -11.91 -3.25 4.49
CA PRO A 275 -10.69 -3.60 5.24
C PRO A 275 -10.75 -3.22 6.72
N TYR A 276 -11.33 -2.06 7.07
CA TYR A 276 -11.47 -1.59 8.45
C TYR A 276 -12.36 -2.53 9.27
N LYS A 277 -13.51 -2.91 8.70
CA LYS A 277 -14.46 -3.82 9.34
C LYS A 277 -13.86 -5.22 9.48
N LEU A 278 -13.27 -5.75 8.42
CA LEU A 278 -12.66 -7.08 8.47
C LEU A 278 -11.50 -7.11 9.48
N GLY A 279 -10.62 -6.10 9.44
CA GLY A 279 -9.46 -6.02 10.32
C GLY A 279 -9.82 -5.96 11.80
N ILE A 280 -10.73 -5.05 12.21
CA ILE A 280 -11.10 -4.92 13.63
C ILE A 280 -11.78 -6.20 14.16
N GLU A 281 -12.64 -6.84 13.37
CA GLU A 281 -13.31 -8.07 13.79
C GLU A 281 -12.34 -9.25 13.86
N LEU A 282 -11.36 -9.35 12.96
CA LEU A 282 -10.32 -10.38 13.06
C LEU A 282 -9.48 -10.20 14.34
N TRP A 283 -9.13 -8.96 14.73
CA TRP A 283 -8.43 -8.73 15.99
C TRP A 283 -9.27 -9.08 17.23
N ARG A 284 -10.58 -8.78 17.20
CA ARG A 284 -11.52 -9.20 18.26
C ARG A 284 -11.64 -10.72 18.33
N HIS A 285 -11.71 -11.39 17.18
CA HIS A 285 -11.75 -12.85 17.10
C HIS A 285 -10.48 -13.48 17.65
N ALA A 286 -9.31 -12.95 17.29
CA ALA A 286 -8.03 -13.37 17.85
C ALA A 286 -7.98 -13.22 19.39
N GLU A 287 -8.50 -12.11 19.92
CA GLU A 287 -8.59 -11.87 21.37
C GLU A 287 -9.53 -12.87 22.06
N ALA A 288 -10.71 -13.12 21.48
CA ALA A 288 -11.69 -14.08 22.00
C ALA A 288 -11.14 -15.52 22.03
N ARG A 289 -10.28 -15.87 21.07
CA ARG A 289 -9.57 -17.15 21.00
C ARG A 289 -8.37 -17.25 21.95
N GLY A 290 -8.01 -16.17 22.64
CA GLY A 290 -6.85 -16.13 23.53
C GLY A 290 -5.50 -16.13 22.82
N GLU A 291 -5.44 -15.67 21.57
CA GLU A 291 -4.20 -15.56 20.80
C GLU A 291 -3.32 -14.41 21.36
N ASP A 292 -1.99 -14.53 21.19
CA ASP A 292 -1.07 -13.43 21.52
C ASP A 292 -1.10 -12.36 20.43
N LEU A 293 -1.92 -11.32 20.66
CA LEU A 293 -2.15 -10.24 19.71
C LEU A 293 -0.86 -9.51 19.29
N PHE A 294 0.06 -9.28 20.23
CA PHE A 294 1.30 -8.55 19.95
C PHE A 294 2.27 -9.40 19.12
N LYS A 295 2.27 -10.72 19.32
CA LYS A 295 3.02 -11.65 18.47
C LYS A 295 2.43 -11.73 17.07
N LEU A 296 1.10 -11.80 16.93
CA LEU A 296 0.43 -11.77 15.63
C LEU A 296 0.76 -10.49 14.86
N ARG A 297 0.64 -9.33 15.52
CA ARG A 297 0.98 -8.01 14.96
C ARG A 297 2.41 -7.97 14.44
N ARG A 298 3.36 -8.59 15.15
CA ARG A 298 4.77 -8.59 14.78
C ARG A 298 5.05 -9.43 13.53
N ALA A 299 4.41 -10.58 13.39
CA ALA A 299 4.85 -11.60 12.43
C ALA A 299 4.09 -11.64 11.10
N HIS A 300 2.82 -11.21 11.09
CA HIS A 300 1.93 -11.45 9.94
C HIS A 300 1.81 -10.25 8.98
N ASN A 301 1.40 -10.54 7.75
CA ASN A 301 0.78 -9.61 6.80
C ASN A 301 -0.71 -9.94 6.61
N ASP A 302 -1.43 -9.17 5.80
CA ASP A 302 -2.86 -9.38 5.56
C ASP A 302 -3.18 -10.82 5.11
N ALA A 303 -2.41 -11.35 4.15
CA ALA A 303 -2.64 -12.69 3.64
C ALA A 303 -2.51 -13.74 4.76
N SER A 304 -1.38 -13.78 5.47
CA SER A 304 -1.14 -14.76 6.54
C SER A 304 -2.02 -14.55 7.78
N PHE A 305 -2.46 -13.32 8.04
CA PHE A 305 -3.37 -13.01 9.15
C PHE A 305 -4.80 -13.47 8.87
N VAL A 306 -5.30 -13.19 7.66
CA VAL A 306 -6.60 -13.71 7.19
C VAL A 306 -6.56 -15.24 7.09
N ASP A 307 -5.47 -15.81 6.57
CA ASP A 307 -5.29 -17.26 6.48
C ASP A 307 -5.42 -17.96 7.84
N LEU A 308 -4.87 -17.34 8.89
CA LEU A 308 -4.87 -17.86 10.25
C LEU A 308 -6.22 -17.74 10.96
N LEU A 309 -6.89 -16.59 10.84
CA LEU A 309 -8.03 -16.22 11.68
C LEU A 309 -9.40 -16.34 11.00
N LEU A 310 -9.45 -16.46 9.67
CA LEU A 310 -10.69 -16.61 8.93
C LEU A 310 -11.15 -18.08 8.94
N ASP A 311 -11.58 -18.56 10.10
CA ASP A 311 -12.11 -19.90 10.32
C ASP A 311 -13.63 -19.99 10.08
N ASP A 312 -14.18 -21.20 10.18
CA ASP A 312 -15.61 -21.47 10.00
C ASP A 312 -16.49 -20.68 10.98
N GLU A 313 -16.01 -20.50 12.21
CA GLU A 313 -16.73 -19.76 13.25
C GLU A 313 -16.84 -18.28 12.87
N PHE A 314 -15.73 -17.67 12.45
CA PHE A 314 -15.70 -16.28 12.00
C PHE A 314 -16.62 -16.06 10.80
N VAL A 315 -16.54 -16.93 9.79
CA VAL A 315 -17.36 -16.83 8.58
C VAL A 315 -18.85 -16.96 8.90
N ALA A 316 -19.22 -17.88 9.79
CA ALA A 316 -20.59 -18.06 10.23
C ALA A 316 -21.11 -16.86 11.03
N HIS A 317 -20.31 -16.36 11.99
CA HIS A 317 -20.69 -15.23 12.85
C HIS A 317 -20.90 -13.94 12.06
N HIS A 318 -20.04 -13.66 11.08
CA HIS A 318 -20.09 -12.44 10.28
C HIS A 318 -20.89 -12.59 8.98
N ALA A 319 -21.52 -13.74 8.75
CA ALA A 319 -22.33 -14.04 7.56
C ALA A 319 -21.60 -13.69 6.25
N LEU A 320 -20.33 -14.11 6.14
CA LEU A 320 -19.53 -13.85 4.94
C LEU A 320 -19.90 -14.84 3.83
N PHE A 321 -20.23 -14.30 2.65
CA PHE A 321 -20.70 -15.08 1.51
C PHE A 321 -19.92 -14.76 0.23
N VAL A 322 -19.74 -15.76 -0.63
CA VAL A 322 -19.18 -15.59 -1.96
C VAL A 322 -20.30 -15.14 -2.89
N HIS A 323 -20.20 -13.91 -3.41
CA HIS A 323 -21.16 -13.40 -4.40
C HIS A 323 -20.68 -13.65 -5.84
N GLN A 324 -21.59 -14.07 -6.72
CA GLN A 324 -21.36 -14.14 -8.16
C GLN A 324 -22.42 -13.34 -8.90
N LYS A 325 -22.01 -12.69 -9.99
CA LYS A 325 -22.94 -11.99 -10.87
C LYS A 325 -23.70 -13.03 -11.71
N ASN A 326 -25.02 -13.08 -11.56
CA ASN A 326 -25.86 -13.93 -12.38
C ASN A 326 -25.84 -13.43 -13.83
N ALA A 327 -25.42 -14.28 -14.76
CA ALA A 327 -25.27 -13.93 -16.18
C ALA A 327 -26.59 -13.52 -16.86
N ARG A 328 -27.74 -13.95 -16.33
CA ARG A 328 -29.07 -13.71 -16.90
C ARG A 328 -29.74 -12.46 -16.36
N THR A 329 -29.54 -12.14 -15.08
CA THR A 329 -30.21 -11.01 -14.41
C THR A 329 -29.27 -9.84 -14.14
N GLY A 330 -27.96 -10.05 -14.26
CA GLY A 330 -26.93 -9.08 -13.90
C GLY A 330 -26.82 -8.80 -12.39
N LYS A 331 -27.65 -9.44 -11.55
CA LYS A 331 -27.69 -9.24 -10.10
C LYS A 331 -26.61 -10.08 -9.41
N GLN A 332 -26.14 -9.59 -8.27
CA GLN A 332 -25.23 -10.34 -7.39
C GLN A 332 -26.06 -11.35 -6.59
N GLU A 333 -25.74 -12.63 -6.71
CA GLU A 333 -26.38 -13.72 -5.98
C GLU A 333 -25.34 -14.46 -5.13
N ILE A 334 -25.77 -15.07 -4.02
CA ILE A 334 -24.89 -15.86 -3.17
C ILE A 334 -24.57 -17.16 -3.91
N ALA A 335 -23.31 -17.32 -4.30
CA ALA A 335 -22.82 -18.50 -5.00
C ALA A 335 -22.33 -19.58 -4.03
N ASP A 336 -21.72 -19.18 -2.90
CA ASP A 336 -21.24 -20.13 -1.90
C ASP A 336 -21.20 -19.51 -0.49
N ARG A 337 -21.31 -20.38 0.52
CA ARG A 337 -21.27 -20.05 1.95
C ARG A 337 -20.17 -20.80 2.70
N SER A 338 -19.40 -21.65 2.03
CA SER A 338 -18.27 -22.38 2.60
C SER A 338 -17.13 -21.43 2.95
N ALA A 339 -16.65 -21.50 4.19
CA ALA A 339 -15.52 -20.70 4.65
C ALA A 339 -14.26 -20.94 3.81
N ALA A 340 -14.04 -22.19 3.38
CA ALA A 340 -12.90 -22.54 2.53
C ALA A 340 -12.85 -21.71 1.24
N LYS A 341 -14.00 -21.54 0.55
CA LYS A 341 -14.06 -20.73 -0.68
C LYS A 341 -14.01 -19.24 -0.41
N VAL A 342 -14.58 -18.76 0.70
CA VAL A 342 -14.46 -17.35 1.11
C VAL A 342 -12.98 -17.03 1.36
N ARG A 343 -12.29 -17.89 2.12
CA ARG A 343 -10.86 -17.81 2.44
C ARG A 343 -10.01 -17.82 1.18
N GLU A 344 -10.18 -18.82 0.31
CA GLU A 344 -9.46 -18.92 -0.96
C GLU A 344 -9.59 -17.65 -1.79
N ARG A 345 -10.83 -17.16 -2.00
CA ARG A 345 -11.07 -15.95 -2.78
C ARG A 345 -10.42 -14.70 -2.17
N LEU A 346 -10.49 -14.55 -0.84
CA LEU A 346 -9.85 -13.45 -0.13
C LEU A 346 -8.33 -13.51 -0.25
N LEU A 347 -7.74 -14.69 -0.03
CA LEU A 347 -6.31 -14.89 -0.11
C LEU A 347 -5.77 -14.63 -1.51
N THR A 348 -6.48 -15.05 -2.57
CA THR A 348 -6.09 -14.71 -3.95
C THR A 348 -6.10 -13.20 -4.19
N GLN A 349 -7.01 -12.46 -3.58
CA GLN A 349 -7.04 -10.99 -3.70
C GLN A 349 -5.91 -10.30 -2.93
N LEU A 350 -5.51 -10.85 -1.78
CA LEU A 350 -4.47 -10.32 -0.92
C LEU A 350 -3.07 -10.79 -1.30
N ALA A 351 -2.97 -11.91 -2.01
CA ALA A 351 -1.73 -12.45 -2.52
C ALA A 351 -0.97 -11.39 -3.32
N TRP A 352 0.33 -11.30 -3.06
CA TRP A 352 1.20 -10.30 -3.68
C TRP A 352 0.75 -8.83 -3.48
N GLY A 353 0.02 -8.55 -2.38
CA GLY A 353 -0.58 -7.24 -2.13
C GLY A 353 -1.66 -6.87 -3.14
N GLY A 354 -2.28 -7.85 -3.78
CA GLY A 354 -3.24 -7.64 -4.86
C GLY A 354 -2.62 -7.14 -6.17
N LEU A 355 -1.30 -7.20 -6.32
CA LEU A 355 -0.61 -6.97 -7.59
C LEU A 355 -0.52 -8.29 -8.38
N PRO A 356 -0.49 -8.24 -9.73
CA PRO A 356 -0.15 -9.41 -10.53
C PRO A 356 1.29 -9.88 -10.24
N ARG A 357 1.50 -11.19 -10.21
CA ARG A 357 2.80 -11.80 -9.95
C ARG A 357 3.60 -11.93 -11.25
N ILE A 358 4.37 -10.91 -11.58
CA ILE A 358 5.19 -10.86 -12.80
C ILE A 358 6.65 -11.18 -12.44
N GLU A 359 7.19 -12.23 -13.05
CA GLU A 359 8.57 -12.67 -12.90
C GLU A 359 9.35 -12.37 -14.18
N LEU A 360 10.53 -11.80 -14.06
CA LEU A 360 11.53 -11.82 -15.12
C LEU A 360 12.21 -13.19 -15.09
N SER A 361 11.95 -14.04 -16.09
CA SER A 361 12.56 -15.37 -16.17
C SER A 361 13.97 -15.34 -16.77
N GLY A 362 14.26 -14.36 -17.64
CA GLY A 362 15.54 -14.27 -18.31
C GLY A 362 15.60 -13.26 -19.43
N VAL A 363 16.75 -13.24 -20.11
CA VAL A 363 16.97 -12.52 -21.35
C VAL A 363 17.14 -13.57 -22.46
N GLY A 364 16.17 -13.67 -23.35
CA GLY A 364 16.12 -14.65 -24.43
C GLY A 364 16.83 -14.21 -25.70
N ASP A 365 16.52 -14.89 -26.80
CA ASP A 365 17.10 -14.63 -28.13
C ASP A 365 16.90 -13.19 -28.57
N GLY A 366 17.91 -12.63 -29.25
CA GLY A 366 17.90 -11.22 -29.67
C GLY A 366 17.99 -10.21 -28.50
N ARG A 367 18.30 -10.69 -27.28
CA ARG A 367 18.25 -9.94 -26.02
C ARG A 367 16.84 -9.47 -25.66
N ALA A 368 15.82 -10.24 -26.03
CA ALA A 368 14.44 -9.96 -25.59
C ALA A 368 14.29 -10.21 -24.08
N LEU A 369 13.56 -9.35 -23.36
CA LEU A 369 13.19 -9.66 -21.97
C LEU A 369 12.05 -10.66 -21.96
N GLU A 370 12.23 -11.75 -21.21
CA GLU A 370 11.23 -12.80 -21.05
C GLU A 370 10.59 -12.66 -19.66
N LEU A 371 9.33 -12.23 -19.65
CA LEU A 371 8.50 -12.10 -18.47
C LEU A 371 7.50 -13.26 -18.41
N VAL A 372 7.16 -13.68 -17.20
CA VAL A 372 6.15 -14.71 -16.94
C VAL A 372 5.17 -14.15 -15.91
N HIS A 373 3.89 -14.09 -16.29
CA HIS A 373 2.81 -13.89 -15.34
C HIS A 373 2.50 -15.23 -14.68
N ARG A 374 2.89 -15.34 -13.41
CA ARG A 374 2.63 -16.50 -12.56
C ARG A 374 1.18 -16.46 -12.07
N HIS A 375 0.29 -16.87 -12.96
CA HIS A 375 -1.18 -16.73 -12.85
C HIS A 375 -1.71 -17.33 -11.55
N ASP A 376 -2.60 -16.60 -10.88
CA ASP A 376 -3.23 -16.99 -9.61
C ASP A 376 -4.77 -17.06 -9.71
N GLY A 377 -5.28 -17.27 -10.93
CA GLY A 377 -6.71 -17.26 -11.23
C GLY A 377 -7.24 -15.91 -11.70
N ARG A 378 -6.42 -14.85 -11.70
CA ARG A 378 -6.79 -13.52 -12.16
C ARG A 378 -6.15 -13.21 -13.51
N ASP A 379 -6.98 -12.93 -14.50
CA ASP A 379 -6.50 -12.51 -15.81
C ASP A 379 -5.98 -11.06 -15.78
N LEU A 380 -4.99 -10.79 -16.62
CA LEU A 380 -4.49 -9.44 -16.82
C LEU A 380 -5.47 -8.63 -17.67
N ASP A 381 -5.64 -7.37 -17.30
CA ASP A 381 -6.24 -6.38 -18.19
C ASP A 381 -5.32 -6.16 -19.39
N LEU A 382 -5.80 -6.52 -20.59
CA LEU A 382 -5.00 -6.51 -21.81
C LEU A 382 -4.48 -5.11 -22.18
N GLN A 383 -5.26 -4.07 -21.95
CA GLN A 383 -4.83 -2.69 -22.24
C GLN A 383 -3.69 -2.29 -21.31
N LYS A 384 -3.85 -2.52 -20.01
CA LYS A 384 -2.80 -2.24 -19.02
C LYS A 384 -1.55 -3.08 -19.25
N ALA A 385 -1.71 -4.34 -19.65
CA ALA A 385 -0.60 -5.22 -19.99
C ALA A 385 0.17 -4.67 -21.20
N SER A 386 -0.52 -4.28 -22.27
CA SER A 386 0.07 -3.64 -23.45
C SER A 386 0.86 -2.38 -23.07
N ASP A 387 0.24 -1.45 -22.34
CA ASP A 387 0.89 -0.21 -21.92
C ASP A 387 2.12 -0.48 -21.05
N THR A 388 2.05 -1.47 -20.16
CA THR A 388 3.17 -1.87 -19.29
C THR A 388 4.32 -2.44 -20.12
N LEU A 389 4.04 -3.32 -21.08
CA LEU A 389 5.08 -3.91 -21.94
C LEU A 389 5.74 -2.87 -22.83
N GLN A 390 4.96 -1.92 -23.37
CA GLN A 390 5.51 -0.77 -24.10
C GLN A 390 6.50 0.02 -23.25
N ARG A 391 6.14 0.29 -22.00
CA ARG A 391 6.96 1.06 -21.05
C ARG A 391 8.25 0.31 -20.68
N VAL A 392 8.15 -0.99 -20.39
CA VAL A 392 9.32 -1.84 -20.14
C VAL A 392 10.24 -1.89 -21.38
N ALA A 393 9.67 -2.06 -22.57
CA ALA A 393 10.44 -2.08 -23.83
C ALA A 393 11.11 -0.74 -24.11
N THR A 394 10.49 0.37 -23.71
CA THR A 394 11.05 1.73 -23.86
C THR A 394 12.30 1.92 -22.99
N LEU A 395 12.34 1.35 -21.78
CA LEU A 395 13.54 1.33 -20.94
C LEU A 395 14.59 0.35 -21.47
N TRP A 396 14.15 -0.85 -21.85
CA TRP A 396 15.05 -1.93 -22.27
C TRP A 396 15.65 -1.77 -23.68
N LYS A 397 15.00 -0.97 -24.55
CA LYS A 397 15.37 -0.73 -25.95
C LYS A 397 15.36 -1.98 -26.85
N ARG A 398 14.78 -3.09 -26.38
CA ARG A 398 14.66 -4.36 -27.11
C ARG A 398 13.26 -4.95 -26.88
N PRO A 399 12.85 -5.97 -27.66
CA PRO A 399 11.55 -6.62 -27.48
C PRO A 399 11.33 -7.16 -26.07
N VAL A 400 10.07 -7.15 -25.64
CA VAL A 400 9.63 -7.71 -24.36
C VAL A 400 8.51 -8.69 -24.64
N ARG A 401 8.60 -9.88 -24.04
CA ARG A 401 7.63 -10.95 -24.17
C ARG A 401 7.09 -11.30 -22.80
N LEU A 402 5.79 -11.52 -22.70
CA LEU A 402 5.12 -11.93 -21.47
C LEU A 402 4.30 -13.19 -21.74
N ALA A 403 4.68 -14.28 -21.09
CA ALA A 403 3.86 -15.48 -21.03
C ALA A 403 2.77 -15.29 -19.96
N THR A 404 1.51 -15.53 -20.31
CA THR A 404 0.36 -15.43 -19.39
C THR A 404 -0.72 -16.44 -19.78
N ARG A 405 -1.76 -16.57 -18.94
CA ARG A 405 -3.04 -17.19 -19.31
C ARG A 405 -4.12 -16.11 -19.35
N LEU A 406 -5.04 -16.22 -20.31
CA LEU A 406 -6.24 -15.39 -20.43
C LEU A 406 -7.41 -16.30 -20.77
N GLU A 407 -8.47 -16.25 -19.98
CA GLU A 407 -9.65 -17.11 -20.11
C GLU A 407 -9.29 -18.61 -20.21
N GLY A 408 -8.26 -19.02 -19.47
CA GLY A 408 -7.74 -20.40 -19.46
C GLY A 408 -6.79 -20.76 -20.62
N VAL A 409 -6.66 -19.91 -21.63
CA VAL A 409 -5.79 -20.14 -22.79
C VAL A 409 -4.40 -19.56 -22.53
N ALA A 410 -3.35 -20.35 -22.82
CA ALA A 410 -1.98 -19.86 -22.75
C ALA A 410 -1.72 -18.86 -23.89
N LYS A 411 -1.25 -17.66 -23.53
CA LYS A 411 -0.98 -16.56 -24.45
C LYS A 411 0.43 -16.04 -24.23
N ARG A 412 1.05 -15.59 -25.32
CA ARG A 412 2.29 -14.82 -25.31
C ARG A 412 1.99 -13.43 -25.83
N LEU A 413 2.11 -12.45 -24.94
CA LEU A 413 1.99 -11.04 -25.28
C LEU A 413 3.37 -10.53 -25.66
N VAL A 414 3.49 -9.84 -26.80
CA VAL A 414 4.76 -9.37 -27.34
C VAL A 414 4.66 -7.89 -27.62
N TRP A 415 5.64 -7.14 -27.15
CA TRP A 415 5.88 -5.77 -27.61
C TRP A 415 7.21 -5.72 -28.36
N SER A 416 7.15 -5.40 -29.65
CA SER A 416 8.31 -5.27 -30.54
C SER A 416 8.04 -4.24 -31.61
N GLU A 417 9.04 -3.45 -32.01
CA GLU A 417 8.95 -2.52 -33.16
C GLU A 417 7.76 -1.53 -33.12
N GLY A 418 7.25 -1.23 -31.92
CA GLY A 418 6.12 -0.32 -31.72
C GLY A 418 4.74 -0.97 -31.87
N THR A 419 4.67 -2.29 -32.05
CA THR A 419 3.42 -3.05 -32.12
C THR A 419 3.24 -3.93 -30.88
N PHE A 420 1.96 -4.13 -30.52
CA PHE A 420 1.54 -5.10 -29.50
C PHE A 420 0.85 -6.27 -30.19
N GLU A 421 1.31 -7.48 -29.90
CA GLU A 421 0.76 -8.72 -30.42
C GLU A 421 0.40 -9.68 -29.28
N SER A 422 -0.72 -10.39 -29.44
CA SER A 422 -1.15 -11.45 -28.53
C SER A 422 -1.26 -12.74 -29.33
N VAL A 423 -0.41 -13.71 -29.02
CA VAL A 423 -0.29 -14.96 -29.77
C VAL A 423 -0.65 -16.14 -28.88
N ASP A 424 -1.46 -17.05 -29.39
CA ASP A 424 -1.84 -18.28 -28.71
C ASP A 424 -0.65 -19.24 -28.71
N VAL A 425 -0.32 -19.79 -27.54
CA VAL A 425 0.82 -20.70 -27.42
C VAL A 425 0.31 -22.13 -27.33
N THR A 426 0.70 -22.96 -28.29
CA THR A 426 0.51 -24.42 -28.23
C THR A 426 1.56 -25.05 -27.30
N GLU A 427 1.16 -25.37 -26.07
CA GLU A 427 1.73 -26.29 -25.05
C GLU A 427 3.26 -26.41 -24.80
N SER A 428 4.13 -25.59 -25.39
CA SER A 428 5.60 -25.70 -25.19
C SER A 428 6.26 -24.51 -24.48
N ALA A 429 5.49 -23.54 -23.98
CA ALA A 429 6.05 -22.49 -23.12
C ALA A 429 6.30 -23.02 -21.70
N PRO A 430 7.30 -22.47 -20.96
CA PRO A 430 7.49 -22.81 -19.56
C PRO A 430 6.17 -22.63 -18.82
N ASP A 431 5.75 -23.67 -18.09
CA ASP A 431 4.44 -23.69 -17.45
C ASP A 431 4.29 -22.46 -16.54
N PRO A 432 3.26 -21.62 -16.75
CA PRO A 432 3.01 -20.48 -15.89
C PRO A 432 2.56 -20.87 -14.47
N ALA A 433 2.30 -22.17 -14.22
CA ALA A 433 1.84 -22.73 -12.94
C ALA A 433 2.79 -22.45 -11.77
#